data_AF-A0A0E9RGQ3-F1
#
_entry.id   AF-A0A0E9RGQ3-F1
#
_cell.length_a   1.000
_cell.length_b   1.000
_cell.length_c   1.000
_cell.angle_alpha   90.00
_cell.angle_beta   90.00
_cell.angle_gamma   90.00
#
_symmetry.space_group_name_H-M   'P 1'
#
loop_
_entity.id
_entity.type
_entity.pdbx_description
1 polymer ?
#
loop_
_entity_poly.entity_id
_entity_poly.type
_entity_poly.pdbx_seq_one_letter_code
_entity_poly.pdbx_strand_id
1 'polypeptide(L)' 'MLFREQTVTTSKFQGGMKLEAVDRKNPCLVCVATVADIVDNRFLVHFDNWDEHI' A
#
# COMPACT_ATOMS: atom_id res chain seq x y z
N MET A 1 -13.21 17.99 13.85
CA MET A 1 -12.59 16.95 13.01
C MET A 1 -13.39 16.89 11.71
N LEU A 2 -12.88 17.45 10.63
CA LEU A 2 -13.56 17.43 9.33
C LEU A 2 -13.10 16.17 8.59
N PHE A 3 -13.98 15.18 8.46
CA PHE A 3 -13.72 14.04 7.58
C PHE A 3 -14.10 14.45 6.16
N ARG A 4 -13.17 14.29 5.22
CA ARG A 4 -13.41 14.55 3.80
C ARG A 4 -14.16 13.35 3.24
N GLU A 5 -15.38 13.54 2.77
CA GLU A 5 -16.15 12.51 2.05
C GLU A 5 -15.36 12.11 0.80
N GLN A 6 -14.84 10.88 0.77
CA GLN A 6 -14.12 10.34 -0.38
C GLN A 6 -15.11 9.57 -1.24
N THR A 7 -15.37 10.07 -2.45
CA THR A 7 -16.10 9.30 -3.46
C THR A 7 -15.32 8.02 -3.76
N VAL A 8 -15.98 6.86 -3.63
CA VAL A 8 -15.37 5.55 -3.89
C VAL A 8 -15.10 5.44 -5.38
N THR A 9 -13.87 5.78 -5.79
CA THR A 9 -13.37 5.53 -7.14
C THR A 9 -12.80 4.12 -7.18
N THR A 10 -13.37 3.26 -8.03
CA THR A 10 -12.80 1.93 -8.26
C THR A 10 -11.33 2.08 -8.62
N SER A 11 -10.48 1.47 -7.80
CA SER A 11 -9.03 1.48 -7.99
C SER A 11 -8.68 0.90 -9.37
N LYS A 12 -7.84 1.60 -10.15
CA LYS A 12 -7.32 1.10 -11.44
C LYS A 12 -6.17 0.11 -11.28
N PHE A 13 -5.76 -0.18 -10.04
CA PHE A 13 -4.68 -1.10 -9.74
C PHE A 13 -5.17 -2.53 -9.76
N GLN A 14 -4.24 -3.48 -9.90
CA GLN A 14 -4.50 -4.91 -9.89
C GLN A 14 -3.50 -5.61 -8.99
N GLY A 15 -3.86 -6.81 -8.52
CA GLY A 15 -2.93 -7.68 -7.79
C GLY A 15 -1.65 -7.93 -8.60
N GLY A 16 -0.50 -7.92 -7.92
CA GLY A 16 0.83 -8.07 -8.52
C GLY A 16 1.49 -6.78 -9.01
N MET A 17 0.77 -5.65 -9.06
CA MET A 17 1.39 -4.35 -9.36
C MET A 17 2.34 -3.91 -8.22
N LYS A 18 3.38 -3.15 -8.57
CA LYS A 18 4.35 -2.59 -7.62
C LYS A 18 4.05 -1.12 -7.34
N LEU A 19 4.24 -0.72 -6.08
CA LEU A 19 4.00 0.62 -5.54
C LEU A 19 5.20 1.10 -4.72
N GLU A 20 5.34 2.41 -4.58
CA GLU A 20 6.20 3.03 -3.57
C GLU A 20 5.36 3.28 -2.31
N ALA A 21 5.82 2.78 -1.16
CA ALA A 21 5.14 2.92 0.11
C ALA A 21 6.12 3.39 1.19
N VAL A 22 5.66 4.32 2.04
CA VAL A 22 6.42 4.75 3.21
C VAL A 22 6.54 3.60 4.19
N ASP A 23 7.75 3.35 4.69
CA ASP A 23 7.96 2.30 5.67
C ASP A 23 7.27 2.62 7.01
N ARG A 24 6.61 1.62 7.59
CA ARG A 24 5.88 1.78 8.85
C ARG A 24 6.81 1.91 10.07
N LYS A 25 8.02 1.34 10.01
CA LYS A 25 8.97 1.38 11.14
C LYS A 25 9.87 2.62 11.08
N ASN A 26 10.13 3.12 9.88
CA ASN A 26 10.94 4.30 9.61
C ASN A 26 10.28 5.17 8.53
N PRO A 27 9.47 6.17 8.93
CA PRO A 27 8.74 7.05 8.00
C PRO A 27 9.63 7.87 7.05
N CYS A 28 10.95 7.91 7.27
CA CYS A 28 11.91 8.54 6.38
C CYS A 28 12.31 7.65 5.19
N LEU A 29 11.90 6.38 5.17
CA LEU A 29 12.20 5.44 4.10
C LEU A 29 10.97 5.20 3.22
N VAL A 30 11.22 5.08 1.92
CA VAL A 30 10.26 4.62 0.93
C VAL A 30 10.75 3.28 0.39
N CYS A 31 9.86 2.29 0.38
CA CYS A 31 10.15 0.94 -0.04
C CYS A 31 9.23 0.54 -1.20
N VAL A 32 9.69 -0.43 -1.99
CA VAL A 32 8.85 -1.07 -3.00
C VAL A 32 7.89 -2.01 -2.29
N ALA A 33 6.61 -2.00 -2.66
CA ALA A 33 5.61 -2.90 -2.15
C ALA A 33 4.76 -3.48 -3.30
N THR A 34 4.47 -4.77 -3.22
CA THR A 34 3.61 -5.47 -4.19
C THR A 34 2.17 -5.53 -3.68
N VAL A 35 1.20 -5.17 -4.53
CA VAL A 35 -0.24 -5.27 -4.24
C VAL A 35 -0.61 -6.76 -4.14
N ALA A 36 -0.93 -7.20 -2.93
CA ALA A 36 -1.40 -8.56 -2.68
C ALA A 36 -2.91 -8.68 -2.91
N ASP A 37 -3.68 -7.67 -2.49
CA ASP A 37 -5.14 -7.64 -2.63
C ASP A 37 -5.71 -6.21 -2.59
N ILE A 38 -6.95 -6.04 -3.04
CA ILE A 38 -7.66 -4.76 -3.11
C ILE A 38 -9.08 -4.92 -2.53
N VAL A 39 -9.39 -4.10 -1.52
CA VAL A 39 -10.74 -4.02 -0.92
C VAL A 39 -11.21 -2.58 -0.97
N ASP A 40 -12.21 -2.30 -1.82
CA ASP A 40 -12.67 -0.95 -2.15
C ASP A 40 -11.50 -0.06 -2.66
N ASN A 41 -11.14 0.97 -1.90
CA ASN A 41 -10.05 1.90 -2.18
C ASN A 41 -8.82 1.65 -1.29
N ARG A 42 -8.73 0.47 -0.66
CA ARG A 42 -7.62 0.09 0.22
C ARG A 42 -6.83 -1.06 -0.40
N PHE A 43 -5.53 -1.00 -0.18
CA PHE A 43 -4.57 -1.98 -0.69
C PHE A 43 -4.02 -2.80 0.47
N LEU A 44 -4.04 -4.12 0.30
CA LEU A 44 -3.13 -4.99 1.04
C LEU A 44 -1.83 -5.07 0.22
N VAL A 45 -0.71 -4.75 0.86
CA VAL A 45 0.60 -4.75 0.20
C VAL A 45 1.60 -5.55 1.02
N HIS A 46 2.53 -6.20 0.33
CA HIS A 46 3.73 -6.79 0.92
C HIS A 46 4.94 -5.93 0.53
N PHE A 47 5.77 -5.55 1.50
CA PHE A 47 7.00 -4.82 1.22
C PHE A 47 8.03 -5.79 0.62
N ASP A 48 8.51 -5.47 -0.58
CA ASP A 48 9.50 -6.27 -1.28
C ASP A 48 10.83 -6.20 -0.52
N ASN A 49 11.55 -7.32 -0.44
CA ASN A 49 12.87 -7.40 0.20
C ASN A 49 12.89 -7.03 1.70
N TRP A 50 11.73 -6.95 2.35
CA TRP A 50 11.65 -6.95 3.81
C TRP A 50 11.88 -8.38 4.29
N ASP A 51 13.11 -8.69 4.72
CA ASP A 51 13.44 -9.99 5.27
C ASP A 51 12.47 -10.31 6.42
N GLU A 52 11.60 -11.31 6.23
CA GLU A 52 10.78 -11.89 7.30
C GLU A 52 11.62 -12.74 8.26
N HIS A 53 12.93 -12.84 8.01
CA HIS A 53 13.91 -13.62 8.77
C HIS A 53 15.11 -12.77 9.22
N ILE A 54 14.93 -11.94 10.24
CA ILE A 54 16.02 -11.55 11.17
C ILE A 54 15.48 -11.52 12.59
#